data_AF-A0A8S1V9S5-F1
#
_entry.id   AF-A0A8S1V9S5-F1
#
_cell.length_a   1.000
_cell.length_b   1.000
_cell.length_c   1.000
_cell.angle_alpha   90.00
_cell.angle_beta   90.00
_cell.angle_gamma   90.00
#
_symmetry.space_group_name_H-M   'P 1'
#
loop_
_entity.id
_entity.type
_entity.pdbx_description
1 polymer ?
#
loop_
_entity_poly.entity_id
_entity_poly.type
_entity_poly.pdbx_seq_one_letter_code
_entity_poly.pdbx_strand_id
1 'polypeptide(L)'
;MDKSILKLYKQVLRAGNQFKDYNFREYVIRRAKQDFRELKNNPDLNNKVIQKYTTELEVIKRQTIVQNLYYQTNNIIEQKQCNI
;
A
#
# COMPACT_ATOMS: atom_id res chain seq x y z
N MET A 1 -12.00 11.41 -11.58
CA MET A 1 -11.89 10.06 -10.97
C MET A 1 -13.09 9.89 -10.05
N ASP A 2 -13.79 8.76 -10.15
CA ASP A 2 -15.03 8.49 -9.41
C ASP A 2 -14.78 8.46 -7.88
N LYS A 3 -15.80 8.83 -7.09
CA LYS A 3 -15.76 8.85 -5.62
C LYS A 3 -15.49 7.47 -5.03
N SER A 4 -16.03 6.42 -5.66
CA SER A 4 -15.82 5.01 -5.27
C SER A 4 -14.33 4.63 -5.36
N ILE A 5 -13.68 4.98 -6.47
CA ILE A 5 -12.26 4.74 -6.75
C ILE A 5 -11.37 5.48 -5.75
N LEU A 6 -11.71 6.74 -5.45
CA LEU A 6 -11.00 7.53 -4.44
C LEU A 6 -11.11 6.93 -3.04
N LYS A 7 -12.26 6.34 -2.70
CA LYS A 7 -12.45 5.64 -1.42
C LYS A 7 -11.59 4.38 -1.35
N LEU A 8 -11.58 3.57 -2.41
CA LEU A 8 -10.73 2.38 -2.50
C LEU A 8 -9.24 2.72 -2.41
N TYR A 9 -8.80 3.74 -3.14
CA TYR A 9 -7.43 4.25 -3.07
C TYR A 9 -7.01 4.61 -1.64
N LYS A 10 -7.84 5.39 -0.94
CA LYS A 10 -7.58 5.77 0.45
C LYS A 10 -7.53 4.56 1.39
N GLN A 11 -8.38 3.55 1.16
CA GLN A 11 -8.36 2.32 1.95
C GLN A 11 -7.05 1.54 1.75
N VAL A 12 -6.59 1.40 0.50
CA VAL A 12 -5.32 0.73 0.18
C VAL A 12 -4.15 1.46 0.82
N LEU A 13 -4.08 2.80 0.71
CA LEU A 13 -3.03 3.59 1.33
C LEU A 13 -3.04 3.47 2.87
N ARG A 14 -4.22 3.48 3.49
CA ARG A 14 -4.34 3.29 4.93
C ARG A 14 -3.86 1.91 5.37
N ALA A 15 -4.22 0.86 4.64
CA ALA A 15 -3.78 -0.49 4.94
C ALA A 15 -2.26 -0.66 4.73
N GLY A 16 -1.70 -0.08 3.66
CA GLY A 16 -0.26 -0.06 3.41
C GLY A 16 0.54 0.69 4.48
N ASN A 17 0.01 1.80 5.02
CA ASN A 17 0.67 2.54 6.10
C ASN A 17 0.75 1.77 7.43
N GLN A 18 -0.02 0.69 7.60
CA GLN A 18 0.00 -0.13 8.81
C GLN A 18 1.16 -1.13 8.84
N PHE A 19 1.89 -1.32 7.73
CA PHE A 19 3.12 -2.11 7.72
C PHE A 19 4.19 -1.41 8.56
N LYS A 20 4.79 -2.14 9.49
CA LYS A 20 5.93 -1.64 10.28
C LYS A 20 7.20 -1.59 9.44
N ASP A 21 7.42 -2.60 8.59
CA ASP A 21 8.60 -2.64 7.72
C ASP A 21 8.52 -1.57 6.61
N TYR A 22 9.57 -0.76 6.52
CA TYR A 22 9.77 0.24 5.47
C TYR A 22 9.47 -0.25 4.06
N ASN A 23 10.07 -1.37 3.67
CA ASN A 23 10.08 -1.84 2.29
C ASN A 23 8.68 -2.21 1.84
N PHE A 24 7.93 -2.89 2.72
CA PHE A 24 6.53 -3.25 2.44
C PHE A 24 5.62 -2.02 2.39
N ARG A 25 5.76 -1.11 3.36
CA ARG A 25 4.98 0.13 3.41
C ARG A 25 5.19 0.96 2.14
N GLU A 26 6.45 1.25 1.80
CA GLU A 26 6.79 2.05 0.63
C GLU A 26 6.45 1.36 -0.68
N TYR A 27 6.64 0.03 -0.78
CA TYR A 27 6.25 -0.72 -1.97
C TYR A 27 4.75 -0.60 -2.24
N VAL A 28 3.91 -0.86 -1.23
CA VAL A 28 2.45 -0.83 -1.38
C VAL A 28 1.97 0.58 -1.72
N ILE A 29 2.50 1.60 -1.05
CA ILE A 29 2.15 2.99 -1.32
C ILE A 29 2.58 3.41 -2.73
N ARG A 30 3.80 3.09 -3.14
CA ARG A 30 4.33 3.44 -4.46
C ARG A 30 3.55 2.72 -5.56
N ARG A 31 3.29 1.42 -5.40
CA ARG A 31 2.51 0.63 -6.37
C ARG A 31 1.10 1.17 -6.51
N ALA A 32 0.41 1.42 -5.39
CA ALA A 32 -0.93 2.03 -5.42
C ALA A 32 -0.92 3.40 -6.10
N LYS A 33 0.05 4.27 -5.80
CA LYS A 33 0.17 5.57 -6.49
C LYS A 33 0.38 5.42 -7.99
N GLN A 34 1.20 4.47 -8.42
CA GLN A 34 1.48 4.22 -9.84
C GLN A 34 0.21 3.74 -10.56
N ASP A 35 -0.43 2.69 -10.06
CA ASP A 35 -1.58 2.07 -10.72
C ASP A 35 -2.79 3.03 -10.75
N PHE A 36 -3.05 3.79 -9.68
CA PHE A 36 -4.12 4.79 -9.67
C PHE A 36 -3.80 6.05 -10.50
N ARG A 37 -2.52 6.38 -10.70
CA ARG A 37 -2.12 7.44 -11.64
C ARG A 37 -2.32 7.01 -13.08
N GLU A 38 -1.96 5.77 -13.41
CA GLU A 38 -2.22 5.18 -14.72
C GLU A 38 -3.72 5.13 -15.00
N LEU A 39 -4.54 4.76 -14.00
CA LEU A 39 -5.99 4.81 -14.08
C LEU A 39 -6.55 6.22 -14.39
N LYS A 40 -5.93 7.26 -13.82
CA LYS A 40 -6.32 8.65 -14.11
C LYS A 40 -6.07 9.01 -15.58
N ASN A 41 -4.99 8.49 -16.16
CA ASN A 41 -4.61 8.77 -17.55
C ASN A 41 -5.38 7.88 -18.54
N ASN A 42 -5.74 6.66 -18.15
CA ASN A 42 -6.43 5.66 -18.96
C ASN A 42 -7.71 5.18 -18.26
N PRO A 43 -8.85 5.89 -18.44
CA PRO A 43 -10.11 5.55 -17.78
C PRO A 43 -10.66 4.16 -18.12
N ASP A 44 -10.30 3.60 -19.26
CA ASP A 44 -10.73 2.26 -19.72
C ASP A 44 -10.26 1.14 -18.78
N LEU A 45 -9.23 1.40 -17.96
CA LEU A 45 -8.70 0.45 -16.99
C LEU A 45 -9.50 0.39 -15.68
N ASN A 46 -10.55 1.20 -15.52
CA ASN A 46 -11.34 1.33 -14.28
C ASN A 46 -11.74 -0.03 -13.69
N ASN A 47 -12.41 -0.87 -14.46
CA ASN A 47 -12.92 -2.15 -13.96
C ASN A 47 -11.80 -3.10 -13.50
N LYS A 48 -10.69 -3.14 -14.26
CA LYS A 48 -9.54 -3.99 -13.97
C LYS A 48 -8.83 -3.57 -12.69
N VAL A 49 -8.57 -2.27 -12.53
CA VAL A 49 -7.89 -1.73 -11.35
C VAL A 49 -8.77 -1.87 -10.10
N ILE A 50 -10.07 -1.61 -10.22
CA ILE A 50 -11.03 -1.77 -9.12
C ILE A 50 -11.07 -3.23 -8.67
N GLN A 51 -11.26 -4.20 -9.59
CA GLN A 51 -11.28 -5.62 -9.24
C GLN A 51 -9.98 -6.05 -8.57
N LYS A 52 -8.83 -5.68 -9.15
CA LYS A 52 -7.51 -5.97 -8.60
C LYS A 52 -7.40 -5.50 -7.15
N TYR A 53 -7.61 -4.20 -6.90
CA TYR A 53 -7.42 -3.63 -5.56
C TYR A 53 -8.49 -4.02 -4.56
N THR A 54 -9.67 -4.47 -5.00
CA THR A 54 -10.69 -5.02 -4.10
C THR A 54 -10.18 -6.32 -3.46
N THR A 55 -9.55 -7.19 -4.25
CA THR A 55 -8.93 -8.42 -3.73
C THR A 55 -7.62 -8.13 -3.01
N GLU A 56 -6.78 -7.25 -3.56
CA GLU A 56 -5.47 -6.90 -3.00
C GLU A 56 -5.59 -6.22 -1.65
N LEU A 57 -6.65 -5.44 -1.40
CA LEU A 57 -6.88 -4.80 -0.10
C LEU A 57 -6.97 -5.83 1.04
N GLU A 58 -7.67 -6.94 0.83
CA GLU A 58 -7.79 -8.01 1.84
C GLU A 58 -6.49 -8.80 2.00
N VAL A 59 -5.70 -8.91 0.95
CA VAL A 59 -4.35 -9.49 1.01
C VAL A 59 -3.43 -8.59 1.84
N ILE A 60 -3.41 -7.29 1.53
CA ILE A 60 -2.59 -6.30 2.24
C ILE A 60 -2.92 -6.32 3.73
N LYS A 61 -4.20 -6.27 4.12
CA LYS A 61 -4.61 -6.33 5.53
C LYS A 61 -4.08 -7.57 6.25
N ARG A 62 -4.21 -8.75 5.64
CA ARG A 62 -3.71 -10.01 6.23
C ARG A 62 -2.19 -10.01 6.33
N GLN A 63 -1.50 -9.57 5.28
CA GLN A 63 -0.04 -9.46 5.27
C GLN A 63 0.47 -8.51 6.33
N THR A 64 -0.21 -7.38 6.56
CA THR A 64 0.13 -6.44 7.63
C THR A 64 0.06 -7.12 8.99
N ILE A 65 -0.99 -7.89 9.27
CA ILE A 65 -1.14 -8.60 10.55
C ILE A 65 0.00 -9.62 10.73
N VAL A 66 0.24 -10.45 9.71
CA VAL A 66 1.28 -11.49 9.76
C VAL A 66 2.66 -10.85 9.93
N GLN A 67 2.98 -9.82 9.14
CA GLN A 67 4.26 -9.11 9.28
C GLN A 67 4.39 -8.56 10.71
N ASN A 68 3.37 -7.88 11.22
CA ASN A 68 3.42 -7.24 12.54
C ASN A 68 3.59 -8.23 13.69
N LEU A 69 3.18 -9.49 13.52
CA LEU A 69 3.37 -10.58 14.48
C LEU A 69 4.84 -11.02 14.56
N TYR A 70 5.54 -11.07 13.41
CA TYR A 70 6.93 -11.53 13.30
C TYR A 70 7.95 -10.39 13.18
N TYR A 71 7.51 -9.13 13.20
CA TYR A 71 8.39 -7.98 13.07
C TYR A 71 9.13 -7.73 14.39
N GLN A 72 10.45 -7.96 14.38
CA GLN A 72 11.30 -7.88 15.57
C GLN A 72 12.11 -6.59 15.66
N THR A 73 12.76 -6.19 14.56
CA THR A 73 13.68 -5.05 14.54
C THR A 73 13.46 -4.19 13.30
N ASN A 74 13.73 -2.89 13.45
CA ASN A 74 13.70 -1.97 12.33
C ASN A 74 14.87 -2.22 11.39
N ASN A 75 14.62 -2.04 10.09
CA ASN A 75 15.66 -2.07 9.07
C ASN A 75 16.74 -1.02 9.38
N ILE A 76 17.99 -1.29 8.99
CA ILE A 76 19.14 -0.38 9.22
C ILE A 76 18.86 1.03 8.66
N ILE A 77 18.06 1.12 7.61
CA ILE A 77 17.63 2.38 6.97
C ILE A 77 16.70 3.20 7.88
N GLU A 78 15.92 2.54 8.74
CA GLU A 78 15.00 3.18 9.69
C GLU A 78 15.60 3.37 11.09
N GLN A 79 16.71 2.70 11.39
CA GLN A 79 17.49 2.96 12.59
C GLN A 79 18.06 4.36 12.44
N LYS A 80 17.53 5.32 13.22
CA LYS A 80 18.09 6.67 13.31
C LYS A 80 19.60 6.53 13.45
N GLN A 81 20.36 7.15 12.54
CA GLN A 81 21.80 7.29 12.71
C GLN A 81 22.03 7.78 14.13
N CYS A 82 22.60 6.92 14.97
CA CYS A 82 23.23 7.41 16.19
C CYS A 82 24.35 8.32 15.68
N ASN A 83 24.11 9.63 15.74
CA ASN A 83 25.16 10.61 15.59
C ASN A 83 26.18 10.30 16.69
N ILE A 84 27.32 9.75 16.27
CA ILE A 84 28.54 9.66 17.07
C ILE A 84 29.18 11.04 17.07
#